data_AF-A0A0G0GAD7-F1
#
_entry.id   AF-A0A0G0GAD7-F1
#
_cell.length_a   1.000
_cell.length_b   1.000
_cell.length_c   1.000
_cell.angle_alpha   90.00
_cell.angle_beta   90.00
_cell.angle_gamma   90.00
#
_symmetry.space_group_name_H-M   'P 1'
#
loop_
_entity.id
_entity.type
_entity.pdbx_description
1 polymer ?
#
loop_
_entity_poly.entity_id
_entity_poly.type
_entity_poly.pdbx_seq_one_letter_code
_entity_poly.pdbx_strand_id
1 'polypeptide(L)'
;MKVSKAKIKKNMIKLASDNPIISSLCHKFDISRATFYRWFNEDEVFREEFNKAKDIGITGICDVAESKIVSLVKGSNEYVALNASKYILEHNSPRYENANPGFMRLKLEEKLRKVENEKKNLIEKTIEAIRVFIYPGREKDNNDKIITDVLDSKSELDK
;
A
#
# COMPACT_ATOMS: atom_id res chain seq x y z
N MET A 1 16.73 15.02 33.72
CA MET A 1 15.35 15.55 33.57
C MET A 1 14.56 14.58 32.71
N LYS A 2 13.50 13.93 33.23
CA LYS A 2 12.62 13.06 32.42
C LYS A 2 11.89 13.93 31.40
N VAL A 3 12.17 13.77 30.11
CA VAL A 3 11.47 14.50 29.04
C VAL A 3 10.03 13.99 28.95
N SER A 4 9.05 14.89 28.84
CA SER A 4 7.63 14.50 28.79
C SER A 4 7.29 13.78 27.48
N LYS A 5 6.31 12.85 27.52
CA LYS A 5 5.80 12.12 26.34
C LYS A 5 5.49 13.05 25.15
N ALA A 6 4.80 14.17 25.41
CA ALA A 6 4.46 15.14 24.38
C ALA A 6 5.69 15.79 23.73
N LYS A 7 6.73 16.08 24.53
CA LYS A 7 7.97 16.66 24.03
C LYS A 7 8.80 15.66 23.23
N ILE A 8 8.78 14.38 23.62
CA ILE A 8 9.39 13.30 22.84
C ILE A 8 8.72 13.20 21.47
N LYS A 9 7.38 13.08 21.43
CA LYS A 9 6.61 13.01 20.17
C LYS A 9 6.92 14.16 19.22
N LYS A 10 6.88 15.40 19.71
CA LYS A 10 7.19 16.60 18.93
C LYS A 10 8.61 16.57 18.37
N ASN A 11 9.59 16.17 19.18
CA ASN A 11 10.98 16.09 18.74
C ASN A 11 11.21 14.92 17.76
N MET A 12 10.49 13.80 17.92
CA MET A 12 10.53 12.68 16.98
C MET A 12 10.04 13.11 15.60
N ILE A 13 8.91 13.82 15.52
CA ILE A 13 8.39 14.36 14.26
C ILE A 13 9.44 15.26 13.60
N LYS A 14 10.02 16.20 14.35
CA LYS A 14 11.05 17.11 13.81
C LYS A 14 12.26 16.37 13.24
N LEU A 15 12.71 15.31 13.89
CA LEU A 15 13.88 14.54 13.45
C LEU A 15 13.55 13.51 12.36
N ALA A 16 12.29 13.11 12.21
CA ALA A 16 11.89 12.17 11.18
C ALA A 16 12.07 12.74 9.76
N SER A 17 12.03 14.06 9.60
CA SER A 17 12.37 14.76 8.36
C SER A 17 13.84 14.62 7.95
N ASP A 18 14.74 14.35 8.89
CA ASP A 18 16.17 14.14 8.60
C ASP A 18 16.52 12.66 8.54
N ASN A 19 15.98 11.87 9.48
CA ASN A 19 16.22 10.44 9.59
C ASN A 19 14.93 9.71 10.01
N PRO A 20 14.15 9.19 9.05
CA PRO A 20 12.88 8.50 9.33
C PRO A 20 13.05 7.08 9.91
N ILE A 21 14.28 6.63 10.20
CA ILE A 21 14.52 5.28 10.73
C ILE A 21 14.02 5.19 12.18
N ILE A 22 12.88 4.55 12.38
CA ILE A 22 12.21 4.39 13.68
C ILE A 22 13.16 3.86 14.75
N SER A 23 14.00 2.88 14.42
CA SER A 23 14.97 2.31 15.38
C SER A 23 15.96 3.36 15.90
N SER A 24 16.47 4.21 15.00
CA SER A 24 17.41 5.28 15.35
C SER A 24 16.75 6.35 16.21
N LEU A 25 15.52 6.75 15.85
CA LEU A 25 14.73 7.70 16.65
C LEU A 25 14.42 7.13 18.03
N CYS A 26 13.98 5.88 18.11
CA CYS A 26 13.69 5.20 19.39
C CYS A 26 14.92 5.17 20.29
N HIS A 27 16.08 4.81 19.75
CA HIS A 27 17.34 4.82 20.48
C HIS A 27 17.73 6.23 20.97
N LYS A 28 17.51 7.26 20.15
CA LYS A 28 17.83 8.66 20.50
C LYS A 28 16.98 9.21 21.65
N PHE A 29 15.75 8.73 21.79
CA PHE A 29 14.81 9.16 22.84
C PHE A 29 14.67 8.17 24.00
N ASP A 30 15.48 7.10 24.01
CA ASP A 30 15.46 6.04 25.02
C ASP A 30 14.05 5.42 25.20
N ILE A 31 13.40 5.09 24.08
CA ILE A 31 12.11 4.40 24.07
C ILE A 31 12.19 3.11 23.28
N SER A 32 11.39 2.12 23.66
CA SER A 32 11.24 0.90 22.86
C SER A 32 10.41 1.15 21.59
N ARG A 33 10.66 0.39 20.52
CA ARG A 33 9.81 0.41 19.31
C ARG A 33 8.35 0.08 19.63
N ALA A 34 8.11 -0.80 20.59
CA ALA A 34 6.76 -1.13 21.06
C ALA A 34 6.04 0.12 21.63
N THR A 35 6.75 0.95 22.39
CA THR A 35 6.22 2.22 22.92
C THR A 35 5.91 3.20 21.79
N PHE A 36 6.78 3.31 20.79
CA PHE A 36 6.51 4.12 19.60
C PHE A 36 5.24 3.66 18.88
N TYR A 37 5.12 2.37 18.55
CA TYR A 37 3.97 1.86 17.80
C TYR A 37 2.66 1.98 18.58
N ARG A 38 2.69 1.78 19.89
CA ARG A 38 1.53 2.05 20.75
C ARG A 38 1.08 3.50 20.60
N TRP A 39 2.01 4.46 20.70
CA TRP A 39 1.69 5.88 20.51
C TRP A 39 1.21 6.22 19.10
N PHE A 40 1.79 5.60 18.08
CA PHE A 40 1.42 5.79 16.68
C PHE A 40 0.00 5.28 16.37
N ASN A 41 -0.42 4.21 17.04
CA ASN A 41 -1.77 3.66 16.87
C ASN A 41 -2.81 4.45 17.69
N GLU A 42 -2.47 4.85 18.92
CA GLU A 42 -3.38 5.54 19.84
C GLU A 42 -3.56 7.04 19.56
N ASP A 43 -2.56 7.71 18.97
CA ASP A 43 -2.56 9.16 18.75
C ASP A 43 -2.50 9.46 17.26
N GLU A 44 -3.68 9.79 16.71
CA GLU A 44 -3.87 10.09 15.30
C GLU A 44 -3.10 11.33 14.84
N VAL A 45 -3.08 12.39 15.66
CA VAL A 45 -2.35 13.62 15.34
C VAL A 45 -0.86 13.33 15.22
N PHE A 46 -0.30 12.59 16.18
CA PHE A 46 1.10 12.17 16.13
C PHE A 46 1.40 11.32 14.89
N ARG A 47 0.51 10.38 14.55
CA ARG A 47 0.67 9.51 13.37
C ARG A 47 0.72 10.31 12.07
N GLU A 48 -0.22 11.22 11.86
CA GLU A 48 -0.28 12.03 10.65
C GLU A 48 0.94 12.94 10.50
N GLU A 49 1.29 13.66 11.56
CA GLU A 49 2.46 14.55 11.54
C GLU A 49 3.76 13.77 11.35
N PHE A 50 3.88 12.61 12.00
CA PHE A 50 5.05 11.76 11.84
C PHE A 50 5.17 11.19 10.42
N ASN A 51 4.06 10.78 9.80
CA ASN A 51 4.06 10.32 8.41
C ASN A 51 4.47 11.44 7.44
N LYS A 52 3.93 12.66 7.60
CA LYS A 52 4.35 13.82 6.78
C LYS A 52 5.84 14.09 6.90
N ALA A 53 6.38 14.07 8.12
CA ALA A 53 7.81 14.24 8.34
C ALA A 53 8.64 13.09 7.76
N LYS A 54 8.15 11.85 7.91
CA LYS A 54 8.79 10.65 7.37
C LYS A 54 8.90 10.72 5.85
N ASP A 55 7.86 11.18 5.15
CA ASP A 55 7.88 11.29 3.69
C ASP A 55 8.97 12.25 3.22
N ILE A 56 9.15 13.38 3.91
CA ILE A 56 10.26 14.32 3.66
C ILE A 56 11.62 13.64 3.88
N GLY A 57 11.76 12.91 5.00
CA GLY A 57 13.01 12.22 5.31
C GLY A 57 13.37 11.10 4.32
N ILE A 58 12.37 10.44 3.73
CA ILE A 58 12.59 9.45 2.68
C ILE A 58 13.21 10.11 1.44
N THR A 59 12.76 11.31 1.08
CA THR A 59 13.38 12.09 -0.02
C THR A 59 14.86 12.35 0.26
N GLY A 60 15.22 12.78 1.47
CA GLY A 60 16.63 12.98 1.85
C GLY A 60 17.47 11.70 1.82
N ILE A 61 16.91 10.55 2.21
CA ILE A 61 17.57 9.25 2.06
C ILE A 61 17.82 8.92 0.58
N CYS A 62 16.87 9.24 -0.30
CA CYS A 62 17.04 9.06 -1.74
C CYS A 62 18.21 9.89 -2.26
N ASP A 63 18.31 11.17 -1.88
CA ASP A 63 19.42 12.04 -2.28
C ASP A 63 20.79 11.48 -1.83
N VAL A 64 20.87 10.94 -0.61
CA VAL A 64 22.09 10.28 -0.10
C VAL A 64 22.41 9.03 -0.92
N ALA A 65 21.40 8.22 -1.24
CA ALA A 65 21.58 7.06 -2.11
C ALA A 65 22.10 7.50 -3.48
N GLU A 66 21.47 8.49 -4.13
CA GLU A 66 21.90 9.07 -5.40
C GLU A 66 23.37 9.53 -5.36
N SER A 67 23.78 10.23 -4.30
CA SER A 67 25.18 10.65 -4.11
C SER A 67 26.16 9.46 -4.00
N LYS A 68 25.77 8.40 -3.27
CA LYS A 68 26.59 7.18 -3.15
C LYS A 68 26.73 6.47 -4.48
N ILE A 69 25.67 6.45 -5.27
CA ILE A 69 25.66 5.84 -6.61
C ILE A 69 26.61 6.57 -7.52
N VAL A 70 26.52 7.91 -7.58
CA VAL A 70 27.45 8.74 -8.38
C VAL A 70 28.91 8.51 -7.97
N SER A 71 29.16 8.34 -6.67
CA SER A 71 30.49 8.05 -6.13
C SER A 71 30.99 6.65 -6.51
N LEU A 72 30.10 5.66 -6.52
CA LEU A 72 30.44 4.28 -6.86
C LEU A 72 30.58 4.02 -8.36
N VAL A 73 29.84 4.76 -9.22
CA VAL A 73 30.07 4.80 -10.68
C VAL A 73 31.47 5.32 -10.99
N LYS A 74 32.05 6.15 -10.10
CA LYS A 74 33.44 6.60 -10.22
C LYS A 74 34.45 5.60 -9.63
N GLY A 75 33.99 4.51 -9.01
CA GLY A 75 34.81 3.49 -8.34
C GLY A 75 34.84 2.15 -9.09
N SER A 76 35.56 1.17 -8.55
CA SER A 76 35.86 -0.11 -9.24
C SER A 76 34.76 -1.19 -9.16
N ASN A 77 33.64 -0.95 -8.46
CA ASN A 77 32.59 -1.97 -8.24
C ASN A 77 31.20 -1.45 -8.63
N GLU A 78 31.06 -1.12 -9.92
CA GLU A 78 29.85 -0.53 -10.53
C GLU A 78 28.60 -1.40 -10.40
N TYR A 79 28.73 -2.74 -10.39
CA TYR A 79 27.59 -3.66 -10.41
C TYR A 79 26.75 -3.60 -9.12
N VAL A 80 27.41 -3.58 -7.96
CA VAL A 80 26.74 -3.50 -6.66
C VAL A 80 26.03 -2.16 -6.50
N ALA A 81 26.68 -1.10 -6.96
CA ALA A 81 26.16 0.25 -6.95
C ALA A 81 24.88 0.37 -7.79
N LEU A 82 24.93 -0.10 -9.03
CA LEU A 82 23.81 -0.04 -9.97
C LEU A 82 22.57 -0.78 -9.44
N ASN A 83 22.76 -1.94 -8.81
CA ASN A 83 21.65 -2.73 -8.26
C ASN A 83 21.02 -2.08 -7.03
N ALA A 84 21.83 -1.55 -6.11
CA ALA A 84 21.32 -0.79 -4.96
C ALA A 84 20.58 0.49 -5.41
N SER A 85 21.07 1.13 -6.47
CA SER A 85 20.45 2.29 -7.12
C SER A 85 19.05 2.01 -7.61
N LYS A 86 18.95 0.98 -8.47
CA LYS A 86 17.68 0.59 -9.07
C LYS A 86 16.66 0.26 -8.00
N TYR A 87 17.06 -0.53 -7.01
CA TYR A 87 16.17 -0.89 -5.92
C TYR A 87 15.60 0.32 -5.19
N ILE A 88 16.44 1.30 -4.81
CA ILE A 88 15.97 2.48 -4.08
C ILE A 88 15.10 3.39 -4.97
N LEU A 89 15.51 3.64 -6.22
CA LEU A 89 14.78 4.51 -7.13
C LEU A 89 13.41 3.93 -7.49
N GLU A 90 13.33 2.63 -7.79
CA GLU A 90 12.08 1.95 -8.14
C GLU A 90 11.05 1.97 -7.01
N HIS A 91 11.48 1.95 -5.74
CA HIS A 91 10.57 1.81 -4.59
C HIS A 91 10.23 3.13 -3.88
N ASN A 92 11.00 4.20 -4.11
CA ASN A 92 10.86 5.45 -3.33
C ASN A 92 10.65 6.70 -4.18
N SER A 93 10.83 6.62 -5.50
CA SER A 93 10.62 7.76 -6.39
C SER A 93 9.45 7.50 -7.35
N PRO A 94 8.36 8.29 -7.28
CA PRO A 94 7.21 8.16 -8.20
C PRO A 94 7.60 8.27 -9.68
N ARG A 95 8.73 8.94 -9.96
CA ARG A 95 9.29 9.12 -11.30
C ARG A 95 9.82 7.81 -11.89
N TYR A 96 10.34 6.91 -11.05
CA TYR A 96 10.93 5.64 -11.47
C TYR A 96 10.02 4.44 -11.15
N GLU A 97 9.02 4.62 -10.30
CA GLU A 97 7.98 3.64 -9.98
C GLU A 97 7.25 3.13 -11.24
N ASN A 98 6.90 4.02 -12.18
CA ASN A 98 6.20 3.65 -13.42
C ASN A 98 7.11 3.04 -14.51
N ALA A 99 8.43 2.97 -14.30
CA ALA A 99 9.37 2.34 -15.23
C ALA A 99 9.58 0.85 -14.95
N ASN A 100 9.14 0.36 -13.78
CA ASN A 100 9.26 -1.05 -13.39
C ASN A 100 8.14 -1.90 -14.06
N PRO A 101 8.48 -2.90 -14.89
CA PRO A 101 7.50 -3.76 -15.55
C PRO A 101 6.57 -4.52 -14.58
N GLY A 102 7.06 -4.91 -13.40
CA GLY A 102 6.27 -5.56 -12.36
C GLY A 102 5.23 -4.62 -11.75
N PHE A 103 5.59 -3.36 -11.51
CA PHE A 103 4.67 -2.35 -11.02
C PHE A 103 3.59 -2.01 -12.06
N MET A 104 3.99 -1.87 -13.33
CA MET A 104 3.07 -1.66 -14.45
C MET A 104 2.05 -2.81 -14.56
N ARG A 105 2.51 -4.05 -14.37
CA ARG A 105 1.64 -5.22 -14.34
C ARG A 105 0.66 -5.18 -13.17
N LEU A 106 1.10 -4.90 -11.95
CA LEU A 106 0.21 -4.80 -10.77
C LEU A 106 -0.85 -3.72 -10.96
N LYS A 107 -0.46 -2.55 -11.49
CA LYS A 107 -1.37 -1.43 -11.77
C LYS A 107 -2.37 -1.77 -12.87
N LEU A 108 -1.96 -2.57 -13.86
CA LEU A 108 -2.85 -3.10 -14.89
C LEU A 108 -3.83 -4.11 -14.31
N GLU A 109 -3.37 -5.04 -13.46
CA GLU A 109 -4.21 -6.02 -12.75
C GLU A 109 -5.26 -5.32 -11.87
N GLU A 110 -4.90 -4.25 -11.17
CA GLU A 110 -5.86 -3.46 -10.36
C GLU A 110 -6.92 -2.77 -11.23
N LYS A 111 -6.52 -2.18 -12.37
CA LYS A 111 -7.45 -1.58 -13.32
C LYS A 111 -8.40 -2.64 -13.92
N LEU A 112 -7.89 -3.81 -14.27
CA LEU A 112 -8.69 -4.92 -14.78
C LEU A 112 -9.74 -5.35 -13.75
N ARG A 113 -9.34 -5.53 -12.48
CA ARG A 113 -10.26 -5.88 -11.39
C ARG A 113 -11.37 -4.83 -11.19
N LYS A 114 -11.05 -3.53 -11.33
CA LYS A 114 -12.07 -2.46 -11.26
C LYS A 114 -13.09 -2.59 -12.38
N VAL A 115 -12.64 -2.77 -13.62
CA VAL A 115 -13.52 -2.97 -14.78
C VAL A 115 -14.35 -4.24 -14.64
N GLU A 116 -13.79 -5.34 -14.15
CA GLU A 116 -14.52 -6.58 -13.89
C GLU A 116 -15.63 -6.39 -12.85
N ASN A 117 -15.33 -5.68 -11.76
CA ASN A 117 -16.34 -5.37 -10.73
C ASN A 117 -17.45 -4.45 -11.26
N GLU A 118 -17.12 -3.47 -12.10
CA GLU A 118 -18.10 -2.60 -12.76
C GLU A 118 -19.02 -3.41 -13.68
N LYS A 119 -18.46 -4.32 -14.49
CA LYS A 119 -19.23 -5.23 -15.34
C LYS A 119 -20.15 -6.13 -14.52
N LYS A 120 -19.64 -6.71 -13.43
CA LYS A 120 -20.43 -7.57 -12.53
C LYS A 120 -21.61 -6.82 -11.94
N ASN A 121 -21.38 -5.59 -11.45
CA ASN A 121 -22.44 -4.73 -10.91
C ASN A 121 -23.50 -4.39 -11.98
N LEU A 122 -23.08 -4.12 -13.22
CA LEU A 122 -24.02 -3.88 -14.32
C LEU A 122 -24.88 -5.10 -14.64
N ILE A 123 -24.28 -6.30 -14.64
CA ILE A 123 -25.02 -7.56 -14.82
C ILE A 123 -26.02 -7.76 -13.68
N GLU A 124 -25.59 -7.58 -12.43
CA GLU A 124 -26.47 -7.70 -11.25
C GLU A 124 -27.66 -6.74 -11.32
N LYS A 125 -27.42 -5.47 -11.68
CA LYS A 125 -28.49 -4.48 -11.90
C LYS A 125 -29.43 -4.86 -13.03
N THR A 126 -28.90 -5.43 -14.11
CA THR A 126 -29.70 -5.87 -15.27
C THR A 126 -30.57 -7.07 -14.91
N ILE A 127 -30.01 -8.05 -14.18
CA ILE A 127 -30.76 -9.21 -13.68
C ILE A 127 -31.88 -8.73 -12.75
N GLU A 128 -31.60 -7.79 -11.85
CA GLU A 128 -32.61 -7.25 -10.94
C GLU A 128 -33.73 -6.53 -11.71
N ALA A 129 -33.39 -5.69 -12.70
CA ALA A 129 -34.37 -5.03 -13.54
C ALA A 129 -35.24 -6.04 -14.32
N ILE A 130 -34.64 -7.11 -14.86
CA ILE A 130 -35.36 -8.19 -15.54
C ILE A 130 -36.26 -8.95 -14.56
N ARG A 131 -35.80 -9.25 -13.34
CA ARG A 131 -36.61 -9.90 -12.30
C ARG A 131 -37.86 -9.09 -11.97
N VAL A 132 -37.70 -7.77 -11.78
CA VAL A 132 -38.81 -6.84 -11.55
C VAL A 132 -39.77 -6.80 -12.73
N PHE A 133 -39.25 -6.84 -13.96
CA PHE A 133 -40.07 -6.80 -15.19
C PHE A 133 -40.85 -8.10 -15.44
N ILE A 134 -40.23 -9.27 -15.24
CA ILE A 134 -40.84 -10.58 -15.53
C ILE A 134 -41.75 -11.04 -14.37
N TYR A 135 -41.44 -10.68 -13.13
CA TYR A 135 -42.20 -11.06 -11.93
C TYR A 135 -42.61 -9.84 -11.10
N PRO A 136 -43.51 -8.98 -11.62
CA PRO A 136 -44.00 -7.85 -10.83
C PRO A 136 -44.80 -8.38 -9.65
N GLY A 137 -44.21 -8.42 -8.45
CA GLY A 137 -44.91 -8.71 -7.19
C GLY A 137 -44.66 -10.06 -6.50
N ARG A 138 -43.59 -10.82 -6.83
CA ARG A 138 -43.12 -11.88 -5.90
C ARG A 138 -42.22 -11.27 -4.84
N GLU A 139 -42.70 -11.16 -3.60
CA GLU A 139 -41.85 -10.97 -2.43
C GLU A 139 -40.81 -12.11 -2.36
N LYS A 140 -39.67 -11.84 -1.72
CA LYS A 140 -38.56 -12.79 -1.50
C LYS A 140 -39.07 -14.04 -0.78
N ASP A 141 -39.53 -15.02 -1.55
CA ASP A 141 -39.84 -16.34 -1.02
C ASP A 141 -38.53 -17.14 -0.93
N ASN A 142 -38.30 -17.76 0.22
CA ASN A 142 -37.01 -18.31 0.70
C ASN A 142 -36.50 -19.56 -0.06
N ASN A 143 -36.89 -19.74 -1.32
CA ASN A 143 -36.64 -20.95 -2.12
C ASN A 143 -35.87 -20.68 -3.42
N ASP A 144 -34.82 -19.85 -3.37
CA ASP A 144 -33.76 -19.79 -4.41
C ASP A 144 -32.86 -21.05 -4.39
N LYS A 145 -33.46 -22.24 -4.25
CA LYS A 145 -32.78 -23.54 -4.38
C LYS A 145 -32.76 -24.09 -5.81
N ILE A 146 -33.22 -23.32 -6.80
CA ILE A 146 -33.34 -23.83 -8.19
C ILE A 146 -32.14 -23.43 -9.07
N ILE A 147 -31.30 -22.47 -8.67
CA ILE A 147 -30.17 -22.01 -9.50
C ILE A 147 -28.83 -22.71 -9.15
N THR A 148 -28.74 -23.42 -8.03
CA THR A 148 -27.54 -24.22 -7.70
C THR A 148 -27.42 -25.48 -8.55
N ASP A 149 -28.53 -26.07 -9.02
CA ASP A 149 -28.50 -27.37 -9.70
C ASP A 149 -28.06 -27.30 -11.18
N VAL A 150 -28.05 -26.12 -11.79
CA VAL A 150 -27.60 -25.92 -13.18
C VAL A 150 -26.09 -25.69 -13.27
N LEU A 151 -25.44 -25.26 -12.17
CA LEU A 151 -23.99 -25.08 -12.13
C LEU A 151 -23.24 -26.35 -11.72
N ASP A 152 -23.84 -27.22 -10.91
CA ASP A 152 -23.22 -28.50 -10.51
C ASP A 152 -23.33 -29.59 -11.60
N SER A 153 -24.34 -29.52 -12.48
CA SER A 153 -24.56 -30.50 -13.57
C SER A 153 -23.61 -30.33 -14.78
N LYS A 154 -22.78 -29.28 -14.81
CA LYS A 154 -21.69 -29.14 -15.80
C LYS A 154 -20.34 -29.70 -15.35
N SER A 155 -20.22 -30.18 -14.10
CA SER A 155 -18.95 -30.74 -13.60
C SER A 155 -18.78 -32.25 -13.86
N GLU A 156 -19.80 -32.93 -14.40
CA GLU A 156 -19.76 -34.39 -14.67
C GLU A 156 -19.54 -34.76 -16.14
N LEU A 157 -19.33 -33.80 -17.05
CA LEU A 157 -19.15 -34.07 -18.49
C LEU A 157 -17.73 -33.86 -19.03
N ASP A 158 -16.76 -33.47 -18.19
CA ASP A 158 -15.33 -33.39 -18.55
C ASP A 158 -14.49 -34.45 -17.80
N LYS A 159 -14.89 -35.72 -17.93
CA LYS A 159 -14.03 -36.88 -17.66
C LYS A 159 -13.78 -37.67 -18.93
#